data_AF-A0A0G0X8E2-F1
#
_entry.id   AF-A0A0G0X8E2-F1
#
_cell.length_a   1.000
_cell.length_b   1.000
_cell.length_c   1.000
_cell.angle_alpha   90.00
_cell.angle_beta   90.00
_cell.angle_gamma   90.00
#
_symmetry.space_group_name_H-M   'P 1'
#
loop_
_entity.id
_entity.type
_entity.pdbx_description
1 polymer ?
#
loop_
_entity_poly.entity_id
_entity_poly.type
_entity_poly.pdbx_seq_one_letter_code
_entity_poly.pdbx_strand_id
1 'polypeptide(L)' 'MSFANQPLAAEWFVKRIDKQVAKLKLKAMGVIIDRLTMQQRNYLSSWEQGT' A
#
# COMPACT_ATOMS: atom_id res chain seq x y z
N MET A 1 19.01 -6.34 21.77
CA MET A 1 17.72 -6.06 21.10
C MET A 1 17.92 -5.08 19.92
N SER A 2 18.63 -5.48 18.85
CA SER A 2 18.87 -4.61 17.68
C SER A 2 18.71 -5.34 16.33
N PHE A 3 18.98 -6.65 16.30
CA PHE A 3 18.85 -7.48 15.09
C PHE A 3 17.41 -7.75 14.62
N ALA A 4 16.37 -7.53 15.45
CA ALA A 4 14.97 -7.76 15.06
C ALA A 4 14.35 -6.59 14.28
N ASN A 5 14.83 -5.36 14.46
CA ASN A 5 14.31 -4.18 13.76
C ASN A 5 14.91 -3.98 12.36
N GLN A 6 16.11 -4.50 12.12
CA GLN A 6 16.78 -4.45 10.82
C GLN A 6 16.02 -5.20 9.70
N PRO A 7 15.54 -6.45 9.90
CA PRO A 7 14.75 -7.16 8.88
C PRO A 7 13.38 -6.52 8.67
N LEU A 8 12.74 -5.98 9.72
CA LEU A 8 11.51 -5.21 9.58
C LEU A 8 11.74 -4.00 8.67
N ALA A 9 12.78 -3.20 8.91
CA ALA A 9 13.10 -2.04 8.09
C ALA A 9 13.34 -2.39 6.61
N ALA A 10 14.03 -3.51 6.35
CA ALA A 10 14.23 -4.02 5.00
C ALA A 10 12.89 -4.44 4.36
N GLU A 11 12.03 -5.15 5.07
CA GLU A 11 10.70 -5.54 4.59
C GLU A 11 9.83 -4.31 4.27
N TRP A 12 9.85 -3.29 5.13
CA TRP A 12 9.16 -2.02 4.89
C TRP A 12 9.71 -1.32 3.63
N PHE A 13 11.02 -1.32 3.45
CA PHE A 13 11.65 -0.72 2.28
C PHE A 13 11.26 -1.45 0.98
N VAL A 14 11.36 -2.78 0.96
CA VAL A 14 10.95 -3.62 -0.18
C VAL A 14 9.49 -3.39 -0.53
N LYS A 15 8.56 -3.44 0.44
CA LYS A 15 7.13 -3.17 0.21
C LYS A 15 6.86 -1.80 -0.40
N ARG A 16 7.61 -0.77 0.01
CA ARG A 16 7.47 0.58 -0.56
C ARG A 16 7.96 0.64 -2.01
N ILE A 17 9.10 0.02 -2.31
CA ILE A 17 9.66 -0.02 -3.66
C ILE A 17 8.75 -0.82 -4.60
N ASP A 18 8.27 -1.98 -4.18
CA ASP A 18 7.35 -2.79 -4.99
C ASP A 18 6.07 -2.03 -5.35
N LYS A 19 5.48 -1.33 -4.38
CA LYS A 19 4.30 -0.50 -4.62
C LYS A 19 4.58 0.63 -5.61
N GLN A 20 5.76 1.24 -5.56
CA GLN A 20 6.16 2.29 -6.50
C GLN A 20 6.36 1.74 -7.91
N VAL A 21 7.06 0.61 -8.04
CA VAL A 21 7.28 -0.05 -9.33
C VAL A 21 5.95 -0.45 -9.97
N ALA A 22 5.03 -1.05 -9.21
CA ALA A 22 3.70 -1.41 -9.70
C ALA A 22 2.92 -0.19 -10.21
N LYS A 23 2.92 0.92 -9.45
CA LYS A 23 2.25 2.16 -9.86
C LYS A 23 2.83 2.74 -11.16
N LEU A 24 4.16 2.71 -11.32
CA LEU A 24 4.82 3.19 -12.53
C LEU A 24 4.49 2.32 -13.75
N LYS A 25 4.47 0.99 -13.59
CA LYS A 25 4.07 0.06 -14.66
C LYS A 25 2.63 0.31 -15.12
N LEU A 26 1.70 0.40 -14.17
CA LEU A 26 0.29 0.69 -14.48
C LEU A 26 0.14 2.04 -15.21
N LYS A 27 0.86 3.07 -14.77
CA LYS A 27 0.90 4.37 -15.45
C LYS A 27 1.44 4.25 -16.88
N ALA A 28 2.50 3.49 -17.11
CA ALA A 28 3.08 3.27 -18.44
C ALA A 28 2.12 2.52 -19.38
N MET A 29 1.26 1.66 -18.83
CA MET A 29 0.20 0.96 -19.57
C MET A 29 -1.06 1.82 -19.80
N GLY A 30 -1.07 3.09 -19.35
CA GLY A 30 -2.23 3.97 -19.46
C GLY A 30 -3.37 3.62 -18.49
N VAL A 31 -3.13 2.76 -17.49
CA VAL A 31 -4.13 2.40 -16.49
C VAL A 31 -4.33 3.54 -15.50
N ILE A 32 -5.56 4.01 -15.37
CA ILE A 32 -5.98 5.03 -14.41
C ILE A 32 -6.38 4.34 -13.11
N ILE A 33 -5.79 4.77 -11.99
CA ILE A 33 -6.15 4.30 -10.65
C ILE A 33 -6.99 5.37 -9.99
N ASP A 34 -8.26 5.07 -9.76
CA ASP A 34 -9.18 5.99 -9.09
C ASP A 34 -8.82 6.19 -7.61
N ARG A 35 -9.21 7.35 -7.08
CA ARG A 35 -9.03 7.68 -5.67
C ARG A 35 -10.34 7.47 -4.94
N LEU A 36 -10.26 6.83 -3.77
CA LEU A 36 -11.42 6.70 -2.90
C LEU A 36 -11.97 8.09 -2.56
N THR A 37 -13.28 8.23 -2.56
CA THR A 37 -13.95 9.41 -1.98
C THR A 37 -13.82 9.38 -0.45
N MET A 38 -14.11 10.51 0.20
CA MET A 38 -14.10 10.57 1.67
C MET A 38 -15.12 9.59 2.28
N GLN A 39 -16.31 9.49 1.68
CA GLN A 39 -17.35 8.55 2.11
C GLN A 39 -16.89 7.10 1.96
N GLN A 40 -16.25 6.74 0.83
CA GLN A 40 -15.72 5.39 0.61
C GLN A 40 -14.62 5.03 1.60
N ARG A 41 -13.73 5.97 1.94
CA ARG A 41 -12.73 5.76 3.00
C ARG A 41 -13.38 5.50 4.34
N ASN A 42 -14.35 6.33 4.72
CA ASN A 42 -15.06 6.20 6.00
C ASN A 42 -15.80 4.86 6.08
N TYR A 43 -16.46 4.46 4.99
CA TYR A 43 -17.13 3.17 4.86
C TYR A 43 -16.15 2.00 5.07
N LEU A 44 -15.00 2.01 4.38
CA LEU A 44 -13.98 0.96 4.54
C LEU A 44 -13.37 0.93 5.94
N SER A 45 -13.16 2.08 6.58
CA SER A 45 -12.64 2.14 7.96
C SER A 45 -13.66 1.74 9.03
N SER A 46 -14.96 1.82 8.72
CA SER A 46 -16.03 1.42 9.64
C SER A 46 -16.27 -0.10 9.68
N TRP A 47 -15.58 -0.86 8.83
CA TRP A 47 -15.71 -2.31 8.76
C TRP A 47 -14.85 -2.97 9.87
N GLU A 48 -15.48 -3.35 10.98
CA GLU A 48 -14.85 -4.06 12.11
C GLU A 48 -14.76 -5.59 11.93
N GLN A 49 -15.38 -6.15 10.90
CA GLN A 49 -15.33 -7.58 10.59
C GLN A 49 -14.22 -7.85 9.58
N GLY A 50 -13.04 -8.23 10.09
CA GLY A 50 -11.95 -8.75 9.29
C GLY A 50 -12.30 -10.13 8.73
N THR A 51 -11.96 -10.36 7.46
CA THR A 51 -11.62 -11.70 6.98
C THR A 51 -10.10 -11.83 7.05
#